data_AF-A0A5C7R0M2-F1
#
_entry.id   AF-A0A5C7R0M2-F1
#
_cell.length_a   1.000
_cell.length_b   1.000
_cell.length_c   1.000
_cell.angle_alpha   90.00
_cell.angle_beta   90.00
_cell.angle_gamma   90.00
#
_symmetry.space_group_name_H-M   'P 1'
#
loop_
_entity.id
_entity.type
_entity.pdbx_description
1 polymer ?
#
loop_
_entity_poly.entity_id
_entity_poly.type
_entity_poly.pdbx_seq_one_letter_code
_entity_poly.pdbx_strand_id
1 'polypeptide(L)'
;MPTLADQVRRRAHVYVAHGGKRNRRQQVDRLVILANWIQAHFRVTGLDQIGKRQVIAFWKAHRDMAPATAYAYWLAIKVLWQWLGRAEDPPPPRGVDAGLLA
;
A
#
# COMPACT_ATOMS: atom_id res chain seq x y z
N MET A 1 7.94 13.54 -15.33
CA MET A 1 6.88 13.33 -14.33
C MET A 1 7.47 12.61 -13.12
N PRO A 2 7.09 12.95 -11.88
CA PRO A 2 7.61 12.24 -10.72
C PRO A 2 7.17 10.77 -10.71
N THR A 3 8.02 9.89 -10.17
CA THR A 3 7.67 8.47 -10.00
C THR A 3 6.55 8.31 -8.96
N LEU A 4 5.85 7.17 -8.95
CA LEU A 4 4.87 6.90 -7.90
C LEU A 4 5.54 6.84 -6.52
N ALA A 5 6.77 6.32 -6.44
CA ALA A 5 7.56 6.33 -5.20
C ALA A 5 7.83 7.75 -4.69
N ASP A 6 8.16 8.71 -5.56
CA ASP A 6 8.36 10.10 -5.16
C ASP A 6 7.06 10.72 -4.64
N GLN A 7 5.92 10.36 -5.23
CA GLN A 7 4.61 10.81 -4.75
C GLN A 7 4.29 10.22 -3.38
N VAL A 8 4.60 8.94 -3.13
CA VAL A 8 4.47 8.31 -1.80
C VAL A 8 5.31 9.07 -0.78
N ARG A 9 6.59 9.32 -1.07
CA ARG A 9 7.51 10.00 -0.15
C ARG A 9 7.05 11.42 0.18
N ARG A 10 6.59 12.18 -0.82
CA ARG A 10 6.05 13.53 -0.61
C ARG A 10 4.82 13.50 0.32
N ARG A 11 3.89 12.58 0.09
CA ARG A 11 2.67 12.47 0.90
C ARG A 11 2.95 11.94 2.31
N ALA A 12 3.99 11.13 2.46
CA ALA A 12 4.41 10.54 3.72
C ALA A 12 5.03 11.55 4.71
N HIS A 13 5.45 12.75 4.29
CA HIS A 13 6.20 13.69 5.12
C HIS A 13 5.49 14.01 6.45
N VAL A 14 4.20 14.33 6.41
CA VAL A 14 3.39 14.60 7.62
C VAL A 14 3.08 13.29 8.37
N TYR A 15 2.87 12.19 7.65
CA TYR A 15 2.53 10.89 8.23
C TYR A 15 3.64 10.32 9.12
N VAL A 16 4.90 10.43 8.70
CA VAL A 16 6.04 9.94 9.50
C VAL A 16 6.38 10.83 10.70
N ALA A 17 5.87 12.06 10.72
CA ALA A 17 6.03 12.99 11.83
C ALA A 17 5.12 12.64 13.02
N HIS A 18 4.09 11.82 12.82
CA HIS A 18 3.09 11.49 13.84
C HIS A 18 3.06 9.97 14.16
N GLY A 19 3.15 9.64 15.46
CA GLY A 19 3.10 8.25 15.97
C GLY A 19 4.45 7.51 15.95
N GLY A 20 4.41 6.18 16.08
CA GLY A 20 5.61 5.35 16.17
C GLY A 20 6.49 5.43 14.92
N LYS A 21 7.55 6.25 14.97
CA LYS A 21 8.43 6.62 13.84
C LYS A 21 8.95 5.42 13.05
N ARG A 22 9.35 4.34 13.75
CA ARG A 22 9.85 3.11 13.12
C ARG A 22 8.76 2.39 12.32
N ASN A 23 7.58 2.20 12.90
CA ASN A 23 6.46 1.52 12.22
C ASN A 23 6.00 2.32 10.99
N ARG A 24 5.85 3.64 11.14
CA ARG A 24 5.44 4.54 10.05
C ARG A 24 6.42 4.50 8.88
N ARG A 25 7.74 4.53 9.14
CA ARG A 25 8.78 4.37 8.11
C ARG A 25 8.64 3.05 7.37
N GLN A 26 8.50 1.93 8.09
CA GLN A 26 8.35 0.63 7.44
C GLN A 26 7.09 0.55 6.57
N GLN A 27 6.00 1.22 6.95
CA GLN A 27 4.80 1.28 6.11
C GLN A 27 5.04 2.11 4.84
N VAL A 28 5.75 3.23 4.95
CA VAL A 28 6.16 4.04 3.79
C VAL A 28 7.09 3.24 2.87
N ASP A 29 8.05 2.50 3.41
CA ASP A 29 8.96 1.66 2.62
C ASP A 29 8.18 0.60 1.83
N ARG A 30 7.19 -0.05 2.45
CA ARG A 30 6.28 -0.99 1.78
C ARG A 30 5.45 -0.31 0.69
N LEU A 31 4.96 0.91 0.93
CA LEU A 31 4.24 1.69 -0.08
C LEU A 31 5.13 2.06 -1.27
N VAL A 32 6.42 2.37 -1.04
CA VAL A 32 7.38 2.63 -2.11
C VAL A 32 7.59 1.37 -2.96
N ILE A 33 7.77 0.20 -2.33
CA ILE A 33 7.92 -1.08 -3.04
C ILE A 33 6.67 -1.38 -3.89
N LEU A 34 5.49 -1.28 -3.28
CA LEU A 34 4.21 -1.45 -3.97
C LEU A 34 4.08 -0.47 -5.15
N ALA A 35 4.36 0.81 -4.94
CA ALA A 35 4.25 1.85 -5.94
C ALA A 35 5.18 1.61 -7.13
N ASN A 36 6.42 1.20 -6.88
CA ASN A 36 7.37 0.81 -7.93
C ASN A 36 6.87 -0.39 -8.72
N TRP A 37 6.38 -1.43 -8.03
CA TRP A 37 5.82 -2.61 -8.69
C TRP A 37 4.62 -2.24 -9.57
N ILE A 38 3.69 -1.42 -9.06
CA ILE A 38 2.53 -0.95 -9.81
C ILE A 38 2.96 -0.12 -11.02
N GLN A 39 3.90 0.81 -10.87
CA GLN A 39 4.39 1.64 -11.97
C GLN A 39 5.04 0.80 -13.09
N ALA A 40 5.71 -0.31 -12.72
CA ALA A 40 6.33 -1.20 -13.69
C ALA A 40 5.32 -2.07 -14.46
N HIS A 41 4.17 -2.42 -13.85
CA HIS A 41 3.19 -3.35 -14.43
C HIS A 41 1.94 -2.67 -15.01
N PHE A 42 1.73 -1.39 -14.70
CA PHE A 42 0.56 -0.63 -15.09
C PHE A 42 0.97 0.73 -15.65
N ARG A 43 0.22 1.23 -16.65
CA ARG A 43 0.39 2.58 -17.20
C ARG A 43 -0.25 3.65 -16.31
N VAL A 44 0.09 3.65 -15.02
CA VAL A 44 -0.40 4.65 -14.05
C VAL A 44 0.68 5.66 -13.72
N THR A 45 0.29 6.92 -13.59
CA THR A 45 1.21 8.04 -13.35
C THR A 45 0.90 8.82 -12.07
N GLY A 46 -0.26 8.58 -11.44
CA GLY A 46 -0.69 9.21 -10.19
C GLY A 46 -1.10 8.20 -9.12
N LEU A 47 -0.89 8.51 -7.85
CA LEU A 47 -1.34 7.67 -6.73
C LEU A 47 -2.87 7.50 -6.70
N ASP A 48 -3.62 8.51 -7.12
CA ASP A 48 -5.08 8.50 -7.23
C ASP A 48 -5.60 7.41 -8.17
N GLN A 49 -4.80 7.05 -9.18
CA GLN A 49 -5.11 6.00 -10.16
C GLN A 49 -4.88 4.57 -9.62
N ILE A 50 -4.21 4.42 -8.47
CA ILE A 50 -4.01 3.10 -7.84
C ILE A 50 -5.33 2.65 -7.25
N GLY A 51 -6.02 1.71 -7.90
CA GLY A 51 -7.30 1.16 -7.47
C GLY A 51 -7.22 -0.28 -6.95
N LYS A 52 -8.40 -0.86 -6.65
CA LYS A 52 -8.53 -2.27 -6.22
C LYS A 52 -7.85 -3.23 -7.20
N ARG A 53 -7.95 -2.97 -8.50
CA ARG A 53 -7.37 -3.81 -9.57
C ARG A 53 -5.86 -3.99 -9.40
N GLN A 54 -5.13 -2.91 -9.15
CA GLN A 54 -3.67 -2.93 -8.98
C GLN A 54 -3.27 -3.66 -7.70
N VAL A 55 -4.01 -3.46 -6.61
CA VAL A 55 -3.79 -4.15 -5.33
C VAL A 55 -4.03 -5.66 -5.47
N ILE A 56 -5.14 -6.06 -6.10
CA ILE A 56 -5.43 -7.48 -6.37
C ILE A 56 -4.34 -8.12 -7.23
N ALA A 57 -3.85 -7.40 -8.25
CA ALA A 57 -2.76 -7.89 -9.09
C ALA A 57 -1.45 -8.05 -8.31
N PHE A 58 -1.13 -7.12 -7.41
CA PHE A 58 0.03 -7.22 -6.53
C PHE A 58 -0.04 -8.49 -5.67
N TRP A 59 -1.19 -8.78 -5.07
CA TRP A 59 -1.39 -10.02 -4.31
C TRP A 59 -1.30 -11.28 -5.17
N LYS A 60 -1.78 -11.24 -6.42
CA LYS A 60 -1.65 -12.36 -7.36
C LYS A 60 -0.21 -12.60 -7.79
N ALA A 61 0.62 -11.57 -7.86
CA ALA A 61 2.03 -11.69 -8.24
C ALA A 61 2.93 -12.15 -7.09
N HIS A 62 2.49 -11.98 -5.83
CA HIS A 62 3.28 -12.32 -4.64
C HIS A 62 2.58 -13.38 -3.78
N ARG A 63 2.17 -14.48 -4.39
CA ARG A 63 1.36 -15.51 -3.72
C ARG A 63 2.12 -16.31 -2.69
N ASP A 64 3.44 -16.35 -2.80
CA ASP A 64 4.33 -17.04 -1.87
C ASP A 64 4.82 -16.11 -0.74
N MET A 65 4.26 -14.89 -0.64
CA MET A 65 4.59 -13.96 0.45
C MET A 65 4.10 -14.52 1.78
N ALA A 66 4.99 -14.55 2.78
CA ALA A 66 4.64 -15.00 4.13
C ALA A 66 3.43 -14.23 4.69
N PRO A 67 2.49 -14.89 5.41
CA PRO A 67 1.25 -14.26 5.87
C PRO A 67 1.46 -12.99 6.70
N ALA A 68 2.42 -13.00 7.63
CA ALA A 68 2.75 -11.83 8.45
C ALA A 68 3.25 -10.64 7.60
N THR A 69 4.04 -10.93 6.56
CA THR A 69 4.54 -9.90 5.63
C THR A 69 3.39 -9.36 4.78
N ALA A 70 2.52 -10.22 4.25
CA ALA A 70 1.34 -9.82 3.48
C ALA A 70 0.40 -8.94 4.30
N TYR A 71 0.16 -9.30 5.56
CA TYR A 71 -0.61 -8.49 6.50
C TYR A 71 0.04 -7.11 6.74
N ALA A 72 1.35 -7.06 6.95
CA ALA A 72 2.07 -5.79 7.12
C ALA A 72 2.00 -4.89 5.86
N TYR A 73 2.02 -5.47 4.66
CA TYR A 73 1.75 -4.74 3.41
C TYR A 73 0.30 -4.24 3.36
N TRP A 74 -0.67 -5.06 3.76
CA TRP A 74 -2.07 -4.65 3.77
C TRP A 74 -2.33 -3.46 4.69
N LEU A 75 -1.73 -3.44 5.89
CA LEU A 75 -1.77 -2.27 6.78
C LEU A 75 -1.16 -1.02 6.12
N ALA A 76 -0.06 -1.16 5.40
CA ALA A 76 0.53 -0.05 4.65
C ALA A 76 -0.42 0.43 3.53
N ILE A 77 -1.08 -0.47 2.82
CA ILE A 77 -2.06 -0.14 1.77
C ILE A 77 -3.29 0.55 2.36
N LYS A 78 -3.74 0.18 3.57
CA LYS A 78 -4.81 0.89 4.28
C LYS A 78 -4.48 2.36 4.48
N VAL A 79 -3.24 2.68 4.82
CA VAL A 79 -2.77 4.06 4.96
C VAL A 79 -2.82 4.79 3.63
N LEU A 80 -2.39 4.16 2.53
CA LEU A 80 -2.55 4.75 1.20
C LEU A 80 -4.02 5.02 0.89
N TRP A 81 -4.93 4.09 1.21
CA TRP A 81 -6.37 4.28 1.01
C TRP A 81 -6.93 5.48 1.78
N GLN A 82 -6.52 5.63 3.05
CA GLN A 82 -6.87 6.80 3.86
C GLN A 82 -6.33 8.09 3.25
N TRP A 83 -5.09 8.10 2.77
CA TRP A 83 -4.53 9.26 2.07
C TRP A 83 -5.31 9.63 0.82
N LEU A 84 -5.87 8.64 0.13
CA LEU A 84 -6.69 8.81 -1.07
C LEU A 84 -8.16 9.13 -0.75
N GLY A 85 -8.54 9.25 0.53
CA GLY A 85 -9.90 9.60 0.95
C GLY A 85 -10.94 8.51 0.69
N ARG A 86 -10.52 7.24 0.62
CA ARG A 86 -11.43 6.11 0.34
C ARG A 86 -12.04 5.59 1.64
N ALA A 87 -13.37 5.45 1.64
CA ALA A 87 -14.14 5.04 2.83
C ALA A 87 -14.03 3.54 3.14
N GLU A 88 -13.89 2.71 2.10
CA GLU A 88 -13.76 1.25 2.23
C GLU A 88 -12.31 0.83 2.48
N ASP A 89 -12.11 -0.38 3.02
CA ASP A 89 -10.78 -0.96 3.11
C ASP A 89 -10.27 -1.45 1.74
N PRO A 90 -8.94 -1.41 1.51
CA PRO A 90 -8.34 -2.02 0.32
C PRO A 90 -8.51 -3.53 0.32
N PRO A 91 -8.50 -4.18 -0.88
CA PRO A 91 -8.58 -5.64 -0.97
C PRO A 91 -7.50 -6.33 -0.13
N PRO A 92 -7.87 -7.24 0.80
CA PRO A 92 -6.90 -7.96 1.61
C PRO A 92 -6.13 -9.02 0.78
N PRO A 93 -4.95 -9.44 1.24
CA PRO A 93 -4.27 -10.60 0.68
C PRO A 93 -5.09 -11.88 0.99
N ARG A 94 -4.87 -12.96 0.21
CA ARG A 94 -5.54 -14.24 0.48
C ARG A 94 -5.24 -14.74 1.89
N GLY A 95 -6.25 -15.30 2.55
CA GLY A 95 -6.12 -15.86 3.91
C GLY A 95 -6.18 -14.82 5.03
N VAL A 96 -6.33 -13.53 4.71
CA VAL A 96 -6.72 -12.50 5.68
C VAL A 96 -8.21 -12.24 5.47
N ASP A 97 -9.04 -12.92 6.26
CA ASP A 97 -10.46 -12.60 6.34
C ASP A 97 -10.63 -11.24 7.02
N ALA A 98 -11.20 -10.28 6.30
CA ALA A 98 -11.49 -8.95 6.84
C ALA A 98 -12.46 -8.99 8.05
N GLY A 99 -13.13 -10.12 8.29
CA GLY A 99 -14.02 -10.36 9.42
C GLY A 99 -13.38 -11.03 10.65
N LEU A 100 -12.11 -11.47 10.59
CA LEU A 100 -11.45 -12.23 11.66
C LEU A 100 -10.58 -11.38 12.60
N LEU A 101 -10.62 -10.05 12.45
CA LEU A 101 -9.86 -9.09 13.25
C LEU A 101 -10.75 -8.03 13.91
N ALA A 102 -12.05 -8.32 14.06
CA ALA A 102 -13.00 -7.53 14.85
C ALA A 102 -13.06 -8.04 16.30
#